data_AF-A0A6M0IWB3-F1
#
_entry.id   AF-A0A6M0IWB3-F1
#
_cell.length_a   1.000
_cell.length_b   1.000
_cell.length_c   1.000
_cell.angle_alpha   90.00
_cell.angle_beta   90.00
_cell.angle_gamma   90.00
#
_symmetry.space_group_name_H-M   'P 1'
#
loop_
_entity.id
_entity.type
_entity.pdbx_description
1 polymer ?
#
loop_
_entity_poly.entity_id
_entity_poly.type
_entity_poly.pdbx_seq_one_letter_code
_entity_poly.pdbx_strand_id
1 'polypeptide(L)'
;MLTQVASDKKSWFTHYNTQGFTFEAVKALVNFAFTGRELKRIITHSPDGRVASVRILKKLGMQQIPRDGNLLKWELKLESRQL
;
A
#
# COMPACT_ATOMS: atom_id res chain seq x y z
N MET A 1 -5.26 7.82 43.56
CA MET A 1 -4.19 7.91 42.55
C MET A 1 -4.55 6.94 41.43
N LEU A 2 -5.21 7.42 40.38
CA LEU A 2 -5.67 6.61 39.25
C LEU A 2 -4.98 7.13 38.00
N THR A 3 -4.05 6.38 37.41
CA THR A 3 -3.73 6.39 35.96
C THR A 3 -2.52 5.51 35.69
N GLN A 4 -2.72 4.33 35.10
CA GLN A 4 -1.81 3.69 34.12
C GLN A 4 -2.34 2.30 33.74
N VAL A 5 -3.41 2.22 32.93
CA VAL A 5 -3.81 0.94 32.31
C VAL A 5 -4.07 1.08 30.80
N ALA A 6 -3.85 2.27 30.21
CA ALA A 6 -4.18 2.52 28.80
C ALA A 6 -2.99 2.63 27.83
N SER A 7 -1.74 2.56 28.31
CA SER A 7 -0.57 2.92 27.49
C SER A 7 0.06 1.77 26.67
N ASP A 8 -0.19 0.51 27.02
CA ASP A 8 0.68 -0.57 26.52
C ASP A 8 0.25 -1.22 25.19
N LYS A 9 -0.98 -1.00 24.72
CA LYS A 9 -1.45 -1.65 23.48
C LYS A 9 -0.87 -1.07 22.18
N LYS A 10 -0.21 0.08 22.24
CA LYS A 10 0.31 0.80 21.06
C LYS A 10 1.79 0.49 20.76
N SER A 11 2.46 -0.24 21.65
CA SER A 11 3.92 -0.35 21.71
C SER A 11 4.54 -1.30 20.68
N TRP A 12 3.91 -2.43 20.34
CA TRP A 12 4.58 -3.47 19.54
C TRP A 12 4.52 -3.24 18.02
N PHE A 13 3.55 -2.46 17.53
CA PHE A 13 3.43 -2.14 16.10
C PHE A 13 4.48 -1.13 15.63
N THR A 14 5.03 -0.32 16.53
CA THR A 14 6.00 0.72 16.15
C THR A 14 7.36 0.13 15.79
N HIS A 15 7.75 -1.01 16.38
CA HIS A 15 9.07 -1.58 16.17
C HIS A 15 9.32 -1.90 14.70
N TYR A 16 8.33 -2.45 13.99
CA TYR A 16 8.45 -2.87 12.58
C TYR A 16 7.99 -1.81 11.57
N ASN A 17 7.43 -0.70 12.04
CA ASN A 17 7.03 0.40 11.16
C ASN A 17 8.27 1.07 10.55
N THR A 18 8.10 1.68 9.38
CA THR A 18 9.15 2.43 8.65
C THR A 18 10.37 1.63 8.17
N GLN A 19 10.46 0.33 8.47
CA GLN A 19 11.53 -0.56 8.00
C GLN A 19 11.33 -1.07 6.56
N GLY A 20 10.23 -0.68 5.89
CA GLY A 20 9.99 -1.05 4.49
C GLY A 20 9.32 -2.40 4.26
N PHE A 21 9.03 -3.19 5.30
CA PHE A 21 8.39 -4.51 5.15
C PHE A 21 7.10 -4.48 4.33
N THR A 22 6.24 -3.48 4.55
CA THR A 22 5.01 -3.34 3.76
C THR A 22 5.29 -3.09 2.28
N PHE A 23 6.34 -2.33 1.96
CA PHE A 23 6.72 -2.10 0.56
C PHE A 23 7.21 -3.40 -0.08
N GLU A 24 8.08 -4.16 0.58
CA GLU A 24 8.57 -5.44 0.06
C GLU A 24 7.46 -6.48 -0.09
N ALA A 25 6.54 -6.55 0.87
CA ALA A 25 5.39 -7.46 0.80
C ALA A 25 4.47 -7.14 -0.39
N VAL A 26 4.13 -5.85 -0.59
CA VAL A 26 3.28 -5.44 -1.72
C VAL A 26 4.02 -5.61 -3.05
N LYS A 27 5.33 -5.33 -3.10
CA LYS A 27 6.17 -5.57 -4.28
C LYS A 27 6.17 -7.05 -4.67
N ALA A 28 6.37 -7.96 -3.71
CA ALA A 28 6.31 -9.39 -3.96
C ALA A 28 4.94 -9.84 -4.49
N LEU A 29 3.86 -9.31 -3.90
CA LEU A 29 2.49 -9.60 -4.34
C LEU A 29 2.22 -9.11 -5.78
N VAL A 30 2.65 -7.89 -6.11
CA VAL A 30 2.53 -7.33 -7.47
C VAL A 30 3.31 -8.18 -8.47
N ASN A 31 4.54 -8.58 -8.12
CA ASN A 31 5.37 -9.44 -8.97
C ASN A 31 4.70 -10.79 -9.22
N PHE A 32 4.19 -11.40 -8.16
CA PHE A 32 3.48 -12.67 -8.24
C PHE A 32 2.22 -12.56 -9.11
N ALA A 33 1.40 -11.53 -8.90
CA ALA A 33 0.16 -11.33 -9.65
C ALA A 33 0.43 -11.28 -11.17
N PHE A 34 1.49 -10.59 -11.59
CA PHE A 34 1.88 -10.50 -13.00
C PHE A 34 2.56 -11.76 -13.57
N THR A 35 2.78 -12.81 -12.79
CA THR A 35 3.16 -14.12 -13.35
C THR A 35 2.00 -14.81 -14.06
N GLY A 36 0.76 -14.42 -13.77
CA GLY A 36 -0.42 -14.88 -14.49
C GLY A 36 -0.44 -14.39 -15.93
N ARG A 37 -0.62 -15.31 -16.89
CA ARG A 37 -0.49 -15.04 -18.34
C ARG A 37 -1.44 -13.96 -18.89
N GLU A 38 -2.52 -13.64 -18.20
CA GLU A 38 -3.58 -12.76 -18.70
C GLU A 38 -3.77 -11.47 -17.90
N LEU A 39 -3.00 -11.27 -16.81
CA LEU A 39 -3.18 -10.09 -15.97
C LEU A 39 -2.63 -8.83 -16.66
N LYS A 40 -3.52 -7.93 -17.09
CA LYS A 40 -3.15 -6.68 -17.78
C LYS A 40 -2.90 -5.51 -16.83
N ARG A 41 -3.63 -5.44 -15.72
CA ARG A 41 -3.53 -4.33 -14.76
C ARG A 41 -3.96 -4.73 -13.36
N ILE A 42 -3.44 -4.04 -12.37
CA ILE A 42 -3.85 -4.10 -10.96
C ILE A 42 -4.53 -2.77 -10.61
N ILE A 43 -5.70 -2.83 -9.97
CA ILE A 43 -6.42 -1.66 -9.46
C ILE A 43 -6.37 -1.69 -7.93
N THR A 44 -6.06 -0.54 -7.32
CA THR A 44 -6.12 -0.40 -5.85
C THR A 44 -6.92 0.83 -5.46
N HIS A 45 -7.56 0.74 -4.29
CA HIS A 45 -8.33 1.83 -3.69
C HIS A 45 -7.75 2.18 -2.32
N SER A 46 -7.75 3.45 -1.97
CA SER A 46 -7.36 3.92 -0.63
C SER A 46 -8.21 5.11 -0.20
N PRO A 47 -8.59 5.21 1.08
CA PRO A 47 -9.21 6.43 1.61
C PRO A 47 -8.25 7.61 1.51
N ASP A 48 -8.80 8.81 1.32
CA ASP A 48 -8.05 10.06 1.45
C ASP A 48 -7.42 10.15 2.85
N GLY A 49 -6.11 10.42 2.93
CA GLY A 49 -5.39 10.64 4.19
C GLY A 49 -4.44 9.52 4.64
N ARG A 50 -4.42 8.35 3.98
CA ARG A 50 -3.42 7.31 4.27
C ARG A 50 -2.10 7.55 3.53
N VAL A 51 -1.34 8.54 3.99
CA VAL A 51 -0.06 8.99 3.39
C VAL A 51 0.93 7.84 3.18
N ALA A 52 1.04 6.92 4.15
CA ALA A 52 1.95 5.77 4.06
C ALA A 52 1.58 4.81 2.91
N SER A 53 0.28 4.52 2.75
CA SER A 53 -0.22 3.68 1.66
C SER A 53 0.01 4.36 0.31
N VAL A 54 -0.35 5.64 0.18
CA VAL A 54 -0.13 6.42 -1.05
C VAL A 54 1.35 6.44 -1.46
N ARG A 55 2.27 6.59 -0.49
CA ARG A 55 3.72 6.56 -0.77
C ARG A 55 4.18 5.21 -1.33
N ILE A 56 3.65 4.10 -0.82
CA ILE A 56 3.96 2.76 -1.33
C ILE A 56 3.47 2.60 -2.77
N LEU A 57 2.23 3.00 -3.06
CA LEU A 57 1.64 2.91 -4.40
C LEU A 57 2.47 3.73 -5.42
N LYS A 58 2.87 4.96 -5.05
CA LYS A 58 3.78 5.78 -5.88
C LYS A 58 5.14 5.13 -6.10
N LYS A 59 5.75 4.56 -5.05
CA LYS A 59 7.07 3.90 -5.15
C LYS A 59 7.02 2.65 -6.03
N LEU A 60 5.87 1.99 -6.12
CA LEU A 60 5.62 0.86 -7.03
C LEU A 60 5.32 1.29 -8.48
N GLY A 61 5.36 2.59 -8.79
CA GLY A 61 5.08 3.11 -10.12
C GLY A 61 3.58 3.17 -10.47
N MET A 62 2.69 2.97 -9.49
CA MET A 62 1.25 3.07 -9.74
C MET A 62 0.85 4.50 -10.10
N GLN A 63 -0.03 4.63 -11.09
CA GLN A 63 -0.59 5.90 -11.54
C GLN A 63 -1.95 6.13 -10.91
N GLN A 64 -2.23 7.35 -10.48
CA GLN A 64 -3.55 7.70 -9.97
C GLN A 64 -4.53 7.86 -11.14
N ILE A 65 -5.70 7.25 -11.04
CA ILE A 65 -6.79 7.36 -12.02
C ILE A 65 -8.01 8.05 -11.38
N PRO A 66 -9.08 8.36 -12.14
CA PRO A 66 -10.26 9.00 -11.58
C PRO A 66 -10.77 8.27 -10.34
N ARG A 67 -11.10 9.07 -9.32
CA ARG A 67 -11.58 8.59 -8.02
C ARG A 67 -12.89 7.82 -8.15
N ASP A 68 -13.15 6.99 -7.15
CA ASP A 68 -14.43 6.32 -6.97
C ASP A 68 -15.06 6.84 -5.67
N GLY A 69 -15.97 7.82 -5.79
CA GLY A 69 -16.48 8.58 -4.66
C GLY A 69 -15.36 9.20 -3.81
N ASN A 70 -15.27 8.76 -2.55
CA ASN A 70 -14.28 9.23 -1.57
C ASN A 70 -12.99 8.38 -1.55
N LEU A 71 -12.79 7.50 -2.53
CA LEU A 71 -11.61 6.64 -2.63
C LEU A 71 -10.66 7.12 -3.73
N LEU A 72 -9.39 7.28 -3.35
CA LEU A 72 -8.29 7.38 -4.30
C LEU A 72 -8.15 6.05 -5.01
N LYS A 73 -8.13 6.10 -6.34
CA LYS A 73 -7.98 4.94 -7.20
C LYS A 73 -6.66 5.00 -7.94
N TRP A 74 -5.99 3.85 -8.01
CA TRP A 74 -4.68 3.72 -8.64
C TRP A 74 -4.66 2.53 -9.56
N GLU A 75 -3.84 2.62 -10.60
CA GLU A 75 -3.59 1.52 -11.52
C GLU A 75 -2.09 1.26 -11.69
N LEU A 76 -1.75 -0.01 -11.89
CA LEU A 76 -0.47 -0.43 -12.43
C LEU A 76 -0.73 -1.34 -13.61
N LYS A 77 -0.29 -0.94 -14.80
CA LYS A 77 -0.38 -1.77 -16.00
C LYS A 77 0.88 -2.61 -16.15
N LEU A 78 0.72 -3.78 -16.75
CA LEU A 78 1.86 -4.65 -17.04
C LEU A 78 2.87 -3.94 -17.95
N GLU A 79 2.40 -3.22 -18.98
CA GLU A 79 3.25 -2.50 -19.93
C GLU A 79 4.00 -1.30 -19.34
N SER A 80 3.48 -0.68 -18.28
CA SER A 80 4.09 0.48 -17.63
C SER A 80 5.07 0.09 -16.52
N ARG A 81 5.31 -1.20 -16.33
CA ARG A 81 6.11 -1.72 -15.22
C ARG A 81 7.60 -1.50 -15.50
N GLN A 82 8.16 -0.47 -14.88
CA GLN A 82 9.62 -0.30 -14.74
C GLN A 82 10.04 -0.98 -13.43
N LEU A 83 10.57 -2.21 -13.52
CA LEU A 83 11.22 -2.89 -12.40
C LEU A 83 12.70 -3.08 -12.71
#